data_AF-A0A370HJY2-F1
#
_entry.id   AF-A0A370HJY2-F1
#
_cell.length_a   1.000
_cell.length_b   1.000
_cell.length_c   1.000
_cell.angle_alpha   90.00
_cell.angle_beta   90.00
_cell.angle_gamma   90.00
#
_symmetry.space_group_name_H-M   'P 1'
#
loop_
_entity.id
_entity.type
_entity.pdbx_description
1 polymer ?
#
loop_
_entity_poly.entity_id
_entity_poly.type
_entity_poly.pdbx_seq_one_letter_code
_entity_poly.pdbx_strand_id
1 'polypeptide(L)'
;MVQDVKETGDSNDKANEGRKRQLDTLIGLSDRFGESMANAFAKNIAEGKKFDDVLKNVRRTFTEFALRSAIAPLQMSLTKGLQSLLGGLFGNSLPVGPDLSDFGTGIGSLFGSLFGGGAAALAKGGVLSRGMVMPFAQGGVVGAPTYFPLGRGLGLMGERGAEAVMPLARGPDGRLGVRSGGGGRPTSVTVNVTTPDADSFRRSEAQVSAALARAVARGQRGM
;
A
#
# COMPACT_ATOMS: atom_id res chain seq x y z
N MET A 1 -37.35 -43.48 -34.70
CA MET A 1 -37.16 -42.62 -33.51
C MET A 1 -36.59 -43.38 -32.29
N VAL A 2 -35.89 -44.51 -32.46
CA VAL A 2 -35.34 -45.32 -31.34
C VAL A 2 -33.81 -45.51 -31.44
N GLN A 3 -33.14 -44.92 -32.44
CA GLN A 3 -31.68 -45.05 -32.60
C GLN A 3 -30.87 -43.92 -31.94
N ASP A 4 -31.43 -42.74 -31.68
CA ASP A 4 -30.69 -41.59 -31.15
C ASP A 4 -30.45 -41.60 -29.62
N VAL A 5 -31.11 -42.48 -28.86
CA VAL A 5 -30.94 -42.52 -27.39
C VAL A 5 -29.78 -43.45 -26.97
N LYS A 6 -29.40 -44.42 -27.81
CA LYS A 6 -28.36 -45.41 -27.45
C LYS A 6 -26.93 -44.88 -27.58
N GLU A 7 -26.72 -43.86 -28.43
CA GLU A 7 -25.39 -43.25 -28.62
C GLU A 7 -24.97 -42.34 -27.45
N THR A 8 -25.92 -41.65 -26.83
CA THR A 8 -25.64 -40.69 -25.74
C THR A 8 -25.24 -41.37 -24.41
N GLY A 9 -25.58 -42.65 -24.22
CA GLY A 9 -25.15 -43.43 -23.05
C GLY A 9 -23.68 -43.86 -23.13
N ASP A 10 -23.26 -44.36 -24.28
CA ASP A 10 -21.90 -44.91 -24.51
C ASP A 10 -20.81 -43.82 -24.45
N SER A 11 -21.13 -42.57 -24.82
CA SER A 11 -20.19 -41.44 -24.70
C SER A 11 -19.93 -41.02 -23.25
N ASN A 12 -20.95 -41.07 -22.40
CA ASN A 12 -20.83 -40.68 -20.98
C ASN A 12 -20.08 -41.72 -20.17
N ASP A 13 -20.26 -43.01 -20.48
CA ASP A 13 -19.56 -44.11 -19.83
C ASP A 13 -18.06 -44.08 -20.17
N LYS A 14 -17.70 -43.85 -21.44
CA LYS A 14 -16.29 -43.65 -21.85
C LYS A 14 -15.67 -42.42 -21.19
N ALA A 15 -16.41 -41.33 -21.05
CA ALA A 15 -15.93 -40.11 -20.38
C ALA A 15 -15.78 -40.29 -18.86
N ASN A 16 -16.61 -41.12 -18.23
CA ASN A 16 -16.50 -41.48 -16.81
C ASN A 16 -15.31 -42.43 -16.57
N GLU A 17 -15.09 -43.37 -17.48
CA GLU A 17 -13.96 -44.30 -17.40
C GLU A 17 -12.61 -43.59 -17.54
N GLY A 18 -12.51 -42.62 -18.45
CA GLY A 18 -11.32 -41.78 -18.58
C GLY A 18 -11.00 -40.99 -17.30
N ARG A 19 -12.01 -40.44 -16.63
CA ARG A 19 -11.86 -39.75 -15.34
C ARG A 19 -11.41 -40.66 -14.22
N LYS A 20 -11.94 -41.89 -14.14
CA LYS A 20 -11.49 -42.89 -13.14
C LYS A 20 -10.00 -43.19 -13.28
N ARG A 21 -9.51 -43.42 -14.50
CA ARG A 21 -8.08 -43.68 -14.77
C ARG A 21 -7.19 -42.50 -14.41
N GLN A 22 -7.65 -41.27 -14.65
CA GLN A 22 -6.93 -40.07 -14.24
C GLN A 22 -6.87 -39.95 -12.72
N LEU A 23 -7.98 -40.17 -12.01
CA LEU A 23 -8.01 -40.15 -10.55
C LEU A 23 -7.09 -41.22 -9.95
N ASP A 24 -7.09 -42.44 -10.49
CA ASP A 24 -6.19 -43.50 -10.04
C ASP A 24 -4.71 -43.14 -10.29
N THR A 25 -4.42 -42.45 -11.39
CA THR A 25 -3.07 -41.97 -11.70
C THR A 25 -2.65 -40.84 -10.76
N LEU A 26 -3.55 -39.90 -10.44
CA LEU A 26 -3.30 -38.82 -9.49
C LEU A 26 -3.09 -39.39 -8.08
N ILE A 27 -3.93 -40.34 -7.65
CA ILE A 27 -3.79 -41.04 -6.36
C ILE A 27 -2.44 -41.77 -6.32
N GLY A 28 -2.09 -42.51 -7.36
CA GLY A 28 -0.79 -43.19 -7.44
C GLY A 28 0.40 -42.23 -7.46
N LEU A 29 0.28 -41.04 -8.08
CA LEU A 29 1.31 -40.00 -8.02
C LEU A 29 1.40 -39.38 -6.62
N SER A 30 0.27 -39.11 -5.99
CA SER A 30 0.16 -38.52 -4.66
C SER A 30 0.67 -39.45 -3.58
N ASP A 31 0.40 -40.76 -3.67
CA ASP A 31 0.90 -41.77 -2.72
C ASP A 31 2.42 -41.88 -2.81
N ARG A 32 2.98 -41.92 -4.02
CA ARG A 32 4.44 -41.94 -4.24
C ARG A 32 5.09 -40.63 -3.83
N PHE A 33 4.42 -39.51 -4.06
CA PHE A 33 4.88 -38.20 -3.61
C PHE A 33 4.91 -38.15 -2.08
N GLY A 34 3.83 -38.56 -1.42
CA GLY A 34 3.70 -38.64 0.03
C GLY A 34 4.75 -39.57 0.64
N GLU A 35 4.98 -40.73 0.04
CA GLU A 35 5.99 -41.69 0.49
C GLU A 35 7.41 -41.16 0.28
N SER A 36 7.71 -40.49 -0.84
CA SER A 36 9.01 -39.88 -1.08
C SER A 36 9.28 -38.70 -0.13
N MET A 37 8.26 -37.89 0.17
CA MET A 37 8.33 -36.77 1.09
C MET A 37 8.44 -37.25 2.53
N ALA A 38 7.66 -38.26 2.92
CA ALA A 38 7.71 -38.87 4.24
C ALA A 38 9.04 -39.60 4.47
N ASN A 39 9.55 -40.33 3.48
CA ASN A 39 10.87 -40.96 3.56
C ASN A 39 12.00 -39.93 3.58
N ALA A 40 11.89 -38.82 2.84
CA ALA A 40 12.86 -37.73 2.90
C ALA A 40 12.83 -37.01 4.26
N PHE A 41 11.64 -36.77 4.82
CA PHE A 41 11.48 -36.19 6.16
C PHE A 41 11.96 -37.14 7.25
N ALA A 42 11.57 -38.41 7.22
CA ALA A 42 12.00 -39.43 8.17
C ALA A 42 13.52 -39.65 8.13
N LYS A 43 14.11 -39.68 6.93
CA LYS A 43 15.57 -39.80 6.73
C LYS A 43 16.34 -38.56 7.21
N ASN A 44 15.74 -37.37 7.17
CA ASN A 44 16.36 -36.13 7.66
C ASN A 44 16.14 -35.89 9.16
N ILE A 45 15.06 -36.41 9.75
CA ILE A 45 14.78 -36.33 11.20
C ILE A 45 15.62 -37.36 11.97
N ALA A 46 15.82 -38.57 11.43
CA ALA A 46 16.62 -39.61 12.07
C ALA A 46 18.12 -39.24 12.18
N GLU A 47 18.62 -38.38 11.29
CA GLU A 47 19.96 -37.79 11.39
C GLU A 47 19.87 -36.40 12.02
N GLY A 48 19.75 -36.31 13.35
CA GLY A 48 19.66 -35.05 14.10
C GLY A 48 20.73 -33.98 13.78
N LYS A 49 21.82 -34.34 13.10
CA LYS A 49 22.83 -33.41 12.55
C LYS A 49 22.33 -32.56 11.37
N LYS A 50 21.35 -33.03 10.60
CA LYS A 50 20.79 -32.30 9.44
C LYS A 50 19.77 -31.26 9.86
N PHE A 51 19.04 -31.48 10.94
CA PHE A 51 18.21 -30.44 11.55
C PHE A 51 19.06 -29.27 12.04
N ASP A 52 20.24 -29.54 12.60
CA ASP A 52 21.21 -28.50 12.95
C ASP A 52 21.73 -27.75 11.72
N ASP A 53 21.93 -28.42 10.59
CA ASP A 53 22.30 -27.75 9.34
C ASP A 53 21.15 -26.91 8.78
N VAL A 54 19.91 -27.38 8.90
CA VAL A 54 18.71 -26.59 8.56
C VAL A 54 18.56 -25.40 9.49
N LEU A 55 18.78 -25.56 10.80
CA LEU A 55 18.69 -24.48 11.76
C LEU A 55 19.85 -23.48 11.60
N LYS A 56 21.05 -23.95 11.29
CA LYS A 56 22.19 -23.10 10.93
C LYS A 56 21.95 -22.38 9.61
N ASN A 57 21.32 -23.03 8.64
CA ASN A 57 20.98 -22.41 7.36
C ASN A 57 19.85 -21.41 7.50
N VAL A 58 18.76 -21.72 8.21
CA VAL A 58 17.68 -20.77 8.51
C VAL A 58 18.19 -19.61 9.36
N ARG A 59 19.08 -19.86 10.33
CA ARG A 59 19.75 -18.82 11.10
C ARG A 59 20.67 -17.97 10.22
N ARG A 60 21.42 -18.57 9.29
CA ARG A 60 22.20 -17.83 8.29
C ARG A 60 21.29 -17.03 7.37
N THR A 61 20.19 -17.58 6.89
CA THR A 61 19.21 -16.88 6.05
C THR A 61 18.53 -15.75 6.82
N PHE A 62 18.22 -15.91 8.12
CA PHE A 62 17.68 -14.83 8.95
C PHE A 62 18.73 -13.76 9.26
N THR A 63 19.99 -14.15 9.47
CA THR A 63 21.09 -13.19 9.73
C THR A 63 21.49 -12.47 8.45
N GLU A 64 21.47 -13.15 7.30
CA GLU A 64 21.72 -12.60 5.98
C GLU A 64 20.52 -11.82 5.44
N PHE A 65 19.28 -12.17 5.79
CA PHE A 65 18.09 -11.37 5.47
C PHE A 65 17.95 -10.18 6.43
N ALA A 66 18.39 -10.28 7.69
CA ALA A 66 18.46 -9.14 8.61
C ALA A 66 19.59 -8.17 8.24
N LEU A 67 20.79 -8.69 7.91
CA LEU A 67 21.87 -7.85 7.39
C LEU A 67 21.53 -7.32 5.99
N ARG A 68 21.06 -8.14 5.04
CA ARG A 68 20.73 -7.65 3.69
C ARG A 68 19.41 -6.90 3.61
N SER A 69 18.44 -7.04 4.50
CA SER A 69 17.26 -6.16 4.48
C SER A 69 17.53 -4.81 5.17
N ALA A 70 18.52 -4.75 6.08
CA ALA A 70 19.02 -3.49 6.64
C ALA A 70 20.06 -2.83 5.71
N ILE A 71 20.79 -3.62 4.92
CA ILE A 71 21.87 -3.16 4.04
C ILE A 71 21.46 -3.13 2.57
N ALA A 72 20.39 -3.78 2.10
CA ALA A 72 19.92 -3.68 0.70
C ALA A 72 19.56 -2.25 0.30
N PRO A 73 18.85 -1.45 1.12
CA PRO A 73 18.66 -0.05 0.77
C PRO A 73 19.98 0.73 0.76
N LEU A 74 21.00 0.31 1.53
CA LEU A 74 22.34 0.89 1.50
C LEU A 74 23.19 0.39 0.34
N GLN A 75 23.10 -0.88 -0.05
CA GLN A 75 23.84 -1.47 -1.16
C GLN A 75 23.32 -0.92 -2.47
N MET A 76 21.99 -0.83 -2.64
CA MET A 76 21.39 -0.29 -3.86
C MET A 76 21.56 1.24 -3.96
N SER A 77 21.64 1.94 -2.81
CA SER A 77 21.97 3.37 -2.74
C SER A 77 23.46 3.65 -2.95
N LEU A 78 24.34 2.82 -2.38
CA LEU A 78 25.79 2.93 -2.52
C LEU A 78 26.25 2.49 -3.92
N THR A 79 25.64 1.47 -4.54
CA THR A 79 25.93 1.11 -5.93
C THR A 79 25.39 2.13 -6.91
N LYS A 80 24.24 2.76 -6.66
CA LYS A 80 23.74 3.87 -7.50
C LYS A 80 24.55 5.15 -7.29
N GLY A 81 24.94 5.45 -6.05
CA GLY A 81 25.79 6.59 -5.69
C GLY A 81 27.20 6.44 -6.25
N LEU A 82 27.76 5.23 -6.16
CA LEU A 82 29.02 4.89 -6.80
C LEU A 82 28.85 4.90 -8.32
N GLN A 83 27.82 4.30 -8.92
CA GLN A 83 27.60 4.40 -10.38
C GLN A 83 27.40 5.85 -10.86
N SER A 84 26.88 6.75 -10.03
CA SER A 84 26.74 8.17 -10.33
C SER A 84 28.03 8.96 -10.13
N LEU A 85 28.86 8.59 -9.14
CA LEU A 85 30.21 9.12 -8.98
C LEU A 85 31.14 8.61 -10.08
N LEU A 86 31.02 7.35 -10.46
CA LEU A 86 31.75 6.71 -11.56
C LEU A 86 31.26 7.26 -12.89
N GLY A 87 29.96 7.41 -13.08
CA GLY A 87 29.38 8.03 -14.27
C GLY A 87 29.68 9.52 -14.36
N GLY A 88 29.83 10.23 -13.24
CA GLY A 88 30.25 11.63 -13.19
C GLY A 88 31.75 11.84 -13.34
N LEU A 89 32.57 10.92 -12.81
CA LEU A 89 34.04 10.95 -12.85
C LEU A 89 34.61 10.34 -14.14
N PHE A 90 33.96 9.33 -14.72
CA PHE A 90 34.39 8.61 -15.92
C PHE A 90 33.50 8.86 -17.14
N GLY A 91 32.31 9.44 -16.99
CA GLY A 91 31.35 9.63 -18.09
C GLY A 91 31.46 10.96 -18.82
N ASN A 92 32.32 11.89 -18.41
CA ASN A 92 32.60 13.09 -19.20
C ASN A 92 34.04 13.58 -18.98
N SER A 93 34.95 13.06 -19.80
CA SER A 93 36.36 13.46 -19.94
C SER A 93 37.20 13.44 -18.67
N LEU A 94 38.28 12.65 -18.67
CA LEU A 94 39.39 12.77 -17.74
C LEU A 94 40.39 13.82 -18.27
N PRO A 95 40.32 15.12 -17.92
CA PRO A 95 41.52 15.94 -17.86
C PRO A 95 42.13 15.72 -16.48
N VAL A 96 43.10 14.81 -16.41
CA VAL A 96 44.04 14.74 -15.28
C VAL A 96 44.89 16.02 -15.33
N GLY A 97 44.37 17.09 -14.74
CA GLY A 97 45.05 18.37 -14.53
C GLY A 97 45.10 18.70 -13.03
N PRO A 98 46.10 19.46 -12.55
CA PRO A 98 46.39 19.62 -11.13
C PRO A 98 45.47 20.62 -10.40
N ASP A 99 44.26 20.87 -10.90
CA ASP A 99 43.37 21.88 -10.34
C ASP A 99 42.29 21.27 -9.44
N LEU A 100 42.31 21.66 -8.15
CA LEU A 100 41.42 21.20 -7.08
C LEU A 100 39.99 21.75 -7.19
N SER A 101 39.69 22.49 -8.25
CA SER A 101 38.38 23.10 -8.55
C SER A 101 37.31 22.07 -8.92
N ASP A 102 37.70 20.88 -9.39
CA ASP A 102 36.79 19.84 -9.89
C ASP A 102 36.10 19.01 -8.79
N PHE A 103 36.68 18.98 -7.58
CA PHE A 103 36.05 18.38 -6.40
C PHE A 103 34.81 19.17 -5.95
N GLY A 104 34.78 20.49 -6.18
CA GLY A 104 33.65 21.35 -5.85
C GLY A 104 32.41 21.07 -6.71
N THR A 105 32.63 20.77 -7.99
CA THR A 105 31.56 20.47 -8.97
C THR A 105 30.96 19.07 -8.77
N GLY A 106 31.79 18.09 -8.39
CA GLY A 106 31.36 16.71 -8.12
C GLY A 106 30.50 16.55 -6.86
N ILE A 107 30.82 17.30 -5.79
CA ILE A 107 29.98 17.30 -4.57
C ILE A 107 28.72 18.14 -4.76
N GLY A 108 28.78 19.28 -5.47
CA GLY A 108 27.62 20.12 -5.75
C GLY A 108 26.52 19.40 -6.55
N SER A 109 26.92 18.55 -7.50
CA SER A 109 26.00 17.73 -8.30
C SER A 109 25.43 16.53 -7.53
N LEU A 110 26.24 15.89 -6.66
CA LEU A 110 25.75 14.85 -5.74
C LEU A 110 24.75 15.41 -4.72
N PHE A 111 25.03 16.60 -4.17
CA PHE A 111 24.11 17.31 -3.28
C PHE A 111 22.85 17.76 -4.01
N GLY A 112 22.96 18.27 -5.25
CA GLY A 112 21.83 18.62 -6.09
C GLY A 112 20.95 17.43 -6.49
N SER A 113 21.52 16.23 -6.67
CA SER A 113 20.75 15.01 -6.96
C SER A 113 20.06 14.45 -5.71
N LEU A 114 20.75 14.45 -4.57
CA LEU A 114 20.23 13.98 -3.28
C LEU A 114 19.17 14.92 -2.68
N PHE A 115 19.35 16.24 -2.82
CA PHE A 115 18.48 17.25 -2.21
C PHE A 115 17.60 18.02 -3.22
N GLY A 116 17.93 17.99 -4.51
CA GLY A 116 17.17 18.68 -5.58
C GLY A 116 16.29 17.76 -6.45
N GLY A 117 16.54 16.44 -6.46
CA GLY A 117 15.69 15.46 -7.15
C GLY A 117 14.35 15.15 -6.46
N GLY A 118 14.16 15.63 -5.22
CA GLY A 118 12.95 15.43 -4.42
C GLY A 118 11.88 16.52 -4.55
N ALA A 119 12.15 17.62 -5.27
CA ALA A 119 11.27 18.78 -5.32
C ALA A 119 9.91 18.49 -5.99
N ALA A 120 9.88 17.60 -6.99
CA ALA A 120 8.64 17.22 -7.68
C ALA A 120 7.78 16.21 -6.89
N ALA A 121 8.39 15.37 -6.05
CA ALA A 121 7.68 14.39 -5.21
C ALA A 121 7.11 15.01 -3.92
N LEU A 122 7.66 16.14 -3.49
CA LEU A 122 7.21 16.90 -2.32
C LEU A 122 5.92 17.71 -2.57
N ALA A 123 5.65 18.09 -3.83
CA ALA A 123 4.51 18.91 -4.21
C ALA A 123 3.14 18.22 -4.03
N LYS A 124 3.11 16.89 -3.83
CA LYS A 124 1.87 16.10 -3.69
C LYS A 124 1.61 15.56 -2.26
N GLY A 125 2.15 16.24 -1.24
CA GLY A 125 1.73 16.03 0.16
C GLY A 125 2.59 15.07 0.99
N GLY A 126 3.82 14.78 0.58
CA GLY A 126 4.79 14.10 1.43
C GLY A 126 5.40 15.07 2.42
N VAL A 127 4.79 15.26 3.60
CA VAL A 127 5.34 16.13 4.65
C VAL A 127 6.66 15.55 5.18
N LEU A 128 7.77 15.99 4.59
CA LEU A 128 9.13 15.68 5.04
C LEU A 128 9.46 16.52 6.28
N SER A 129 9.10 16.03 7.46
CA SER A 129 9.61 16.59 8.71
C SER A 129 10.93 15.89 9.04
N ARG A 130 12.06 16.58 8.85
CA ARG A 130 13.44 16.06 9.06
C ARG A 130 13.87 14.90 8.15
N GLY A 131 13.45 14.90 6.88
CA GLY A 131 13.93 13.91 5.90
C GLY A 131 13.31 12.51 6.01
N MET A 132 12.32 12.32 6.89
CA MET A 132 11.54 11.09 6.98
C MET A 132 10.11 11.34 6.48
N VAL A 133 9.56 10.40 5.72
CA VAL A 133 8.15 10.40 5.32
C VAL A 133 7.29 10.13 6.56
N MET A 134 6.38 11.05 6.90
CA MET A 134 5.44 10.82 8.00
C MET A 134 4.26 9.97 7.51
N PRO A 135 4.11 8.72 7.99
CA PRO A 135 2.94 7.90 7.64
C PRO A 135 1.67 8.51 8.27
N PHE A 136 0.52 8.26 7.64
CA PHE A 136 -0.81 8.67 8.13
C PHE A 136 -1.05 10.18 8.31
N ALA A 137 -0.25 11.04 7.66
CA ALA A 137 -0.45 12.50 7.69
C ALA A 137 -1.83 12.95 7.19
N GLN A 138 -2.46 12.15 6.32
CA GLN A 138 -3.80 12.38 5.78
C GLN A 138 -4.89 11.62 6.55
N GLY A 139 -4.53 10.94 7.64
CA GLY A 139 -5.36 9.96 8.32
C GLY A 139 -5.08 8.52 7.86
N GLY A 140 -5.87 7.57 8.35
CA GLY A 140 -5.77 6.16 7.99
C GLY A 140 -6.31 5.24 9.09
N VAL A 141 -6.03 3.94 8.97
CA VAL A 141 -6.36 2.94 10.00
C VAL A 141 -5.09 2.15 10.31
N VAL A 142 -4.80 1.98 11.60
CA VAL A 142 -3.70 1.14 12.09
C VAL A 142 -4.31 -0.16 12.61
N GLY A 143 -4.06 -1.26 11.91
CA GLY A 143 -4.60 -2.59 12.24
C GLY A 143 -3.64 -3.50 13.00
N ALA A 144 -2.42 -3.05 13.29
CA ALA A 144 -1.38 -3.84 13.93
C ALA A 144 -0.49 -2.98 14.85
N PRO A 145 0.12 -3.56 15.89
CA PRO A 145 1.05 -2.88 16.79
C PRO A 145 2.16 -2.15 16.01
N THR A 146 2.16 -0.82 16.06
CA THR A 146 3.06 0.05 15.30
C THR A 146 3.81 0.98 16.25
N TYR A 147 5.14 0.95 16.20
CA TYR A 147 5.99 1.80 17.03
C TYR A 147 6.28 3.14 16.35
N PHE A 148 6.29 4.22 17.13
CA PHE A 148 6.67 5.54 16.64
C PHE A 148 7.62 6.26 17.62
N PRO A 149 8.59 7.03 17.13
CA PRO A 149 9.52 7.75 17.99
C PRO A 149 8.82 8.93 18.68
N LEU A 150 9.06 9.10 19.98
CA LEU A 150 8.69 10.28 20.75
C LEU A 150 9.94 11.14 21.00
N GLY A 151 9.76 12.43 21.32
CA GLY A 151 10.88 13.30 21.71
C GLY A 151 11.69 12.77 22.90
N ARG A 152 11.09 11.89 23.71
CA ARG A 152 11.77 11.09 24.74
C ARG A 152 11.07 9.72 24.87
N GLY A 153 11.58 8.71 24.16
CA GLY A 153 11.10 7.32 24.24
C GLY A 153 10.45 6.80 22.96
N LEU A 154 9.81 5.63 23.07
CA LEU A 154 9.06 4.98 21.98
C LEU A 154 7.58 4.92 22.36
N GLY A 155 6.71 5.31 21.43
CA GLY A 155 5.27 5.11 21.51
C GLY A 155 4.87 3.82 20.80
N LEU A 156 3.75 3.24 21.23
CA LEU A 156 3.10 2.11 20.60
C LEU A 156 1.66 2.52 20.24
N MET A 157 1.21 2.16 19.03
CA MET A 157 -0.14 2.37 18.52
C MET A 157 -0.74 1.05 18.03
N GLY A 158 -2.07 0.88 18.05
CA GLY A 158 -2.72 -0.30 17.47
C GLY A 158 -2.64 -1.55 18.36
N GLU A 159 -2.59 -1.37 19.68
CA GLU A 159 -2.62 -2.49 20.63
C GLU A 159 -4.03 -3.10 20.78
N ARG A 160 -5.09 -2.34 20.47
CA ARG A 160 -6.49 -2.73 20.65
C ARG A 160 -7.26 -2.82 19.32
N GLY A 161 -6.66 -3.50 18.35
CA GLY A 161 -7.27 -3.73 17.04
C GLY A 161 -7.21 -2.51 16.12
N ALA A 162 -8.13 -2.44 15.16
CA ALA A 162 -8.12 -1.40 14.13
C ALA A 162 -8.47 -0.02 14.71
N GLU A 163 -7.48 0.85 14.81
CA GLU A 163 -7.62 2.21 15.31
C GLU A 163 -7.58 3.23 14.16
N ALA A 164 -8.51 4.18 14.15
CA ALA A 164 -8.56 5.23 13.13
C ALA A 164 -7.62 6.39 13.48
N VAL A 165 -6.74 6.76 12.54
CA VAL A 165 -5.96 7.99 12.56
C VAL A 165 -6.74 9.06 11.83
N MET A 166 -7.07 10.15 12.53
CA MET A 166 -7.78 11.27 11.93
C MET A 166 -6.90 12.52 11.86
N PRO A 167 -6.88 13.23 10.71
CA PRO A 167 -6.09 14.45 10.58
C PRO A 167 -6.67 15.55 11.49
N LEU A 168 -5.82 16.18 12.30
CA LEU A 168 -6.22 17.33 13.12
C LEU A 168 -5.91 18.65 12.41
N ALA A 169 -6.77 19.64 12.57
CA ALA A 169 -6.53 21.04 12.20
C ALA A 169 -6.62 21.92 13.44
N ARG A 170 -5.85 23.00 13.46
CA ARG A 170 -6.07 24.07 14.42
C ARG A 170 -7.18 24.99 13.91
N GLY A 171 -8.19 25.23 14.74
CA GLY A 171 -9.25 26.18 14.47
C GLY A 171 -8.79 27.63 14.71
N PRO A 172 -9.59 28.62 14.29
CA PRO A 172 -9.33 30.05 14.57
C PRO A 172 -9.31 30.38 16.06
N ASP A 173 -9.96 29.56 16.88
CA ASP A 173 -9.95 29.59 18.35
C ASP A 173 -8.65 29.02 18.95
N GLY A 174 -7.72 28.58 18.10
CA GLY A 174 -6.45 28.00 18.51
C GLY A 174 -6.56 26.56 19.02
N ARG A 175 -7.74 25.94 19.04
CA ARG A 175 -7.91 24.56 19.50
C ARG A 175 -7.71 23.58 18.35
N LEU A 176 -7.30 22.35 18.66
CA LEU A 176 -7.20 21.29 17.66
C LEU A 176 -8.56 20.59 17.54
N GLY A 177 -9.06 20.49 16.31
CA GLY A 177 -10.25 19.71 15.95
C GLY A 177 -9.94 18.71 14.86
N VAL A 178 -10.81 17.71 14.68
CA VAL A 178 -10.69 16.72 13.61
C VAL A 178 -11.10 17.36 12.27
N ARG A 179 -10.25 17.25 11.24
CA ARG A 179 -10.64 17.56 9.86
C ARG A 179 -11.55 16.44 9.37
N SER A 180 -12.83 16.72 9.15
CA SER A 180 -13.67 15.80 8.38
C SER A 180 -13.16 15.79 6.94
N GLY A 181 -12.62 14.65 6.50
CA GLY A 181 -12.26 14.41 5.10
C GLY A 181 -13.54 14.33 4.27
N GLY A 182 -13.98 15.48 3.76
CA GLY A 182 -15.24 15.62 3.04
C GLY A 182 -15.55 17.11 2.93
N GLY A 183 -14.85 17.78 2.02
CA GLY A 183 -14.94 19.22 1.79
C GLY A 183 -16.24 19.66 1.11
N GLY A 184 -17.40 19.17 1.56
CA GLY A 184 -18.66 19.81 1.27
C GLY A 184 -18.83 20.97 2.24
N ARG A 185 -18.60 22.22 1.78
CA ARG A 185 -18.99 23.39 2.57
C ARG A 185 -20.49 23.22 2.89
N PRO A 186 -20.95 23.38 4.15
CA PRO A 186 -22.37 23.31 4.43
C PRO A 186 -23.10 24.34 3.56
N THR A 187 -23.89 23.87 2.59
CA THR A 187 -24.65 24.75 1.69
C THR A 187 -25.85 25.28 2.46
N SER A 188 -25.74 26.50 3.00
CA SER A 188 -26.88 27.19 3.61
C SER A 188 -27.78 27.77 2.50
N VAL A 189 -29.00 27.26 2.39
CA VAL A 189 -30.02 27.80 1.48
C VAL A 189 -30.93 28.73 2.28
N THR A 190 -30.75 30.04 2.11
CA THR A 190 -31.63 31.05 2.73
C THR A 190 -32.73 31.43 1.74
N VAL A 191 -34.00 31.24 2.11
CA VAL A 191 -35.14 31.62 1.29
C VAL A 191 -35.95 32.69 2.02
N ASN A 192 -36.02 33.87 1.42
CA ASN A 192 -36.87 34.96 1.88
C ASN A 192 -38.19 34.91 1.11
N VAL A 193 -39.30 34.70 1.81
CA VAL A 193 -40.64 34.73 1.23
C VAL A 193 -41.36 35.98 1.71
N THR A 194 -41.73 36.85 0.78
CA THR A 194 -42.56 38.02 1.06
C THR A 194 -43.91 37.81 0.39
N THR A 195 -44.95 37.60 1.20
CA THR A 195 -46.33 37.48 0.74
C THR A 195 -47.18 38.59 1.35
N PRO A 196 -47.89 39.38 0.54
CA PRO A 196 -48.79 40.42 1.03
C PRO A 196 -50.11 39.85 1.61
N ASP A 197 -50.45 38.59 1.29
CA ASP A 197 -51.67 37.92 1.74
C ASP A 197 -51.39 36.44 2.12
N ALA A 198 -51.94 36.00 3.25
CA ALA A 198 -51.73 34.67 3.81
C ALA A 198 -52.53 33.58 3.09
N ASP A 199 -53.71 33.90 2.54
CA ASP A 199 -54.52 32.92 1.82
C ASP A 199 -53.92 32.59 0.45
N SER A 200 -53.30 33.57 -0.20
CA SER A 200 -52.49 33.38 -1.42
C SER A 200 -51.27 32.49 -1.18
N PHE A 201 -50.65 32.56 0.01
CA PHE A 201 -49.56 31.67 0.40
C PHE A 201 -50.03 30.23 0.58
N ARG A 202 -51.14 30.00 1.29
CA ARG A 202 -51.73 28.66 1.49
C ARG A 202 -52.06 27.99 0.16
N ARG A 203 -52.56 28.75 -0.81
CA ARG A 203 -52.86 28.24 -2.17
C ARG A 203 -51.59 27.84 -2.94
N SER A 204 -50.44 28.42 -2.62
CA SER A 204 -49.15 28.21 -3.30
C SER A 204 -48.11 27.43 -2.48
N GLU A 205 -48.47 26.99 -1.27
CA GLU A 205 -47.58 26.32 -0.32
C GLU A 205 -46.93 25.06 -0.90
N ALA A 206 -47.71 24.25 -1.63
CA ALA A 206 -47.22 23.05 -2.31
C ALA A 206 -46.16 23.36 -3.38
N GLN A 207 -46.27 24.51 -4.05
CA GLN A 207 -45.31 24.91 -5.08
C GLN A 207 -44.01 25.44 -4.46
N VAL A 208 -44.12 26.23 -3.38
CA VAL A 208 -42.97 26.79 -2.64
C VAL A 208 -42.16 25.68 -1.96
N SER A 209 -42.83 24.73 -1.29
CA SER A 209 -42.18 23.57 -0.67
C SER A 209 -41.49 22.68 -1.71
N ALA A 210 -42.12 22.45 -2.87
CA ALA A 210 -41.50 21.71 -3.96
C ALA A 210 -40.29 22.43 -4.58
N ALA A 211 -40.31 23.77 -4.65
CA ALA A 211 -39.17 24.57 -5.10
C ALA A 211 -38.00 24.53 -4.11
N LEU A 212 -38.30 24.61 -2.81
CA LEU A 212 -37.33 24.50 -1.72
C LEU A 212 -36.67 23.12 -1.71
N ALA A 213 -37.46 22.04 -1.77
CA ALA A 213 -36.94 20.67 -1.80
C ALA A 213 -36.03 20.43 -3.02
N ARG A 214 -36.39 20.98 -4.19
CA ARG A 214 -35.55 20.95 -5.40
C ARG A 214 -34.29 21.80 -5.27
N ALA A 215 -34.33 22.94 -4.58
CA ALA A 215 -33.15 23.77 -4.32
C ALA A 215 -32.16 23.06 -3.41
N VAL A 216 -32.64 22.43 -2.33
CA VAL A 216 -31.82 21.64 -1.40
C VAL A 216 -31.22 20.41 -2.10
N ALA A 217 -32.02 19.67 -2.87
CA ALA A 217 -31.55 18.49 -3.60
C ALA A 217 -30.48 18.84 -4.66
N ARG A 218 -30.54 20.03 -5.28
CA ARG A 218 -29.49 20.51 -6.19
C ARG A 218 -28.24 20.97 -5.42
N GLY A 219 -28.41 21.64 -4.27
CA GLY A 219 -27.30 22.04 -3.41
C GLY A 219 -26.50 20.85 -2.86
N GLN A 220 -27.18 19.76 -2.51
CA GLN A 220 -26.53 18.52 -2.05
C GLN A 220 -25.82 17.73 -3.15
N ARG A 221 -26.20 17.91 -4.43
CA ARG A 221 -25.62 17.19 -5.58
C ARG A 221 -24.58 17.99 -6.36
N GLY A 222 -24.47 19.29 -6.13
CA GLY A 222 -23.47 20.16 -6.76
C GLY A 222 -22.10 20.16 -6.07
N MET A 223 -21.85 19.19 -5.18
CA MET A 223 -20.64 19.01 -4.39
C MET A 223 -20.08 17.60 -4.64
#